data_AF-A0ABD6B1L0-F1
#
_entry.id   AF-A0ABD6B1L0-F1
#
_cell.length_a   1.000
_cell.length_b   1.000
_cell.length_c   1.000
_cell.angle_alpha   90.00
_cell.angle_beta   90.00
_cell.angle_gamma   90.00
#
_symmetry.space_group_name_H-M   'P 1'
#
loop_
_entity.id
_entity.type
_entity.pdbx_description
1 polymer ?
#
loop_
_entity_poly.entity_id
_entity_poly.type
_entity_poly.pdbx_seq_one_letter_code
_entity_poly.pdbx_strand_id
1 'polypeptide(L)'
;MQRSTLPRLIVTALLLGSVFAASGTPVAASTADPETADEYLAALQEYEEAPALETYSEFEVMRSQAITAVQVGEFTATDRERMAAILATLETFTDAYAAAQNGSVAESVTIANRTAEAIDRVEAADGGQYATLARLGLERFYRQQGDTLYERGRSAENTSAKIRYFEAAATALERGGATTQFSRVSAELSQTEATFEADKAELETAVSLASSFRADCGESCASPVAAMTGLGPAVFGHYRQAREANAASDTASQIVDRHSISQDADRVAQLSEWTNQAMLSLVIASTLLLFGYALLIVLLVAPVAARIATWSEDLERAQVGRIVPADSVEVGES
;
A
#
# COMPACT_ATOMS: atom_id res chain seq x y z
N MET A 1 -61.61 25.33 -7.44
CA MET A 1 -61.34 26.64 -8.09
C MET A 1 -59.83 26.73 -8.29
N GLN A 2 -59.37 26.44 -9.51
CA GLN A 2 -58.90 27.43 -10.51
C GLN A 2 -57.39 27.70 -10.33
N ARG A 3 -56.53 26.84 -10.87
CA ARG A 3 -55.79 26.98 -12.16
C ARG A 3 -54.94 28.26 -12.27
N SER A 4 -53.63 28.06 -12.29
CA SER A 4 -52.63 28.85 -13.04
C SER A 4 -51.32 28.00 -13.07
N THR A 5 -50.97 27.22 -14.12
CA THR A 5 -50.33 27.59 -15.42
C THR A 5 -49.12 28.50 -15.23
N LEU A 6 -47.90 28.31 -15.73
CA LEU A 6 -47.24 27.44 -16.71
C LEU A 6 -45.70 27.68 -16.50
N PRO A 7 -44.83 26.86 -17.11
CA PRO A 7 -43.40 26.74 -16.84
C PRO A 7 -42.52 27.69 -17.69
N ARG A 8 -41.25 27.82 -17.31
CA ARG A 8 -40.13 28.22 -18.18
C ARG A 8 -39.07 27.11 -18.01
N LEU A 9 -38.93 26.11 -18.88
CA LEU A 9 -38.40 26.17 -20.25
C LEU A 9 -37.27 27.18 -20.38
N ILE A 10 -36.06 26.77 -20.01
CA ILE A 10 -34.83 27.24 -20.64
C ILE A 10 -34.27 26.04 -21.39
N VAL A 11 -34.56 26.06 -22.69
CA VAL A 11 -33.87 25.30 -23.73
C VAL A 11 -32.60 26.07 -24.03
N THR A 12 -31.44 25.45 -23.80
CA THR A 12 -30.18 25.91 -24.39
C THR A 12 -29.69 24.80 -25.30
N ALA A 13 -29.91 25.01 -26.59
CA ALA A 13 -29.34 24.25 -27.69
C ALA A 13 -28.16 25.05 -28.28
N LEU A 14 -27.29 24.35 -29.04
CA LEU A 14 -26.13 24.80 -29.84
C LEU A 14 -24.83 25.04 -29.04
N LEU A 15 -23.65 24.50 -29.39
CA LEU A 15 -23.09 23.92 -30.63
C LEU A 15 -22.16 22.74 -30.28
N LEU A 16 -22.25 21.57 -30.92
CA LEU A 16 -21.62 21.22 -32.21
C LEU A 16 -20.10 21.50 -32.24
N GLY A 17 -19.36 20.64 -31.54
CA GLY A 17 -17.95 20.38 -31.76
C GLY A 17 -17.78 18.87 -31.93
N SER A 18 -18.03 18.39 -33.15
CA SER A 18 -17.78 17.03 -33.59
C SER A 18 -16.29 16.71 -33.51
N VAL A 19 -15.84 16.18 -32.38
CA VAL A 19 -14.64 15.35 -32.33
C VAL A 19 -15.09 13.97 -32.78
N PHE A 20 -14.93 13.70 -34.07
CA PHE A 20 -14.88 12.33 -34.58
C PHE A 20 -13.77 11.63 -33.79
N ALA A 21 -14.15 10.87 -32.77
CA ALA A 21 -13.30 9.80 -32.28
C ALA A 21 -13.21 8.81 -33.44
N ALA A 22 -12.11 8.90 -34.19
CA ALA A 22 -11.65 7.82 -35.03
C ALA A 22 -11.43 6.64 -34.09
N SER A 23 -12.49 5.86 -33.90
CA SER A 23 -12.41 4.51 -33.39
C SER A 23 -11.72 3.73 -34.49
N GLY A 24 -10.38 3.74 -34.45
CA GLY A 24 -9.56 2.81 -35.18
C GLY A 24 -9.98 1.42 -34.73
N THR A 25 -10.92 0.83 -35.46
CA THR A 25 -11.15 -0.60 -35.45
C THR A 25 -9.79 -1.27 -35.68
N PRO A 26 -9.37 -2.24 -34.84
CA PRO A 26 -8.18 -3.00 -35.16
C PRO A 26 -8.41 -3.63 -36.53
N VAL A 27 -7.53 -3.32 -37.48
CA VAL A 27 -7.52 -3.93 -38.79
C VAL A 27 -7.06 -5.36 -38.58
N ALA A 28 -7.97 -6.24 -38.18
CA ALA A 28 -7.79 -7.68 -38.33
C ALA A 28 -8.11 -8.03 -39.79
N ALA A 29 -7.27 -7.57 -40.71
CA ALA A 29 -7.25 -8.10 -42.05
C ALA A 29 -6.43 -9.39 -42.00
N SER A 30 -7.08 -10.51 -42.27
CA SER A 30 -6.40 -11.72 -42.77
C SER A 30 -5.92 -11.42 -44.19
N THR A 31 -5.00 -10.49 -44.36
CA THR A 31 -4.18 -10.39 -45.56
C THR A 31 -3.25 -11.58 -45.52
N ALA A 32 -3.24 -12.40 -46.58
CA ALA A 32 -2.22 -13.42 -46.70
C ALA A 32 -0.84 -12.77 -46.54
N ASP A 33 0.07 -13.43 -45.81
CA ASP A 33 1.43 -12.93 -45.62
C ASP A 33 2.02 -12.57 -47.00
N PRO A 34 2.62 -11.39 -47.18
CA PRO A 34 3.21 -10.99 -48.45
C PRO A 34 4.21 -12.04 -48.95
N GLU A 35 4.19 -12.37 -50.25
CA GLU A 35 5.08 -13.38 -50.85
C GLU A 35 5.98 -12.77 -51.93
N THR A 36 5.55 -11.65 -52.52
CA THR A 36 6.23 -10.98 -53.63
C THR A 36 6.76 -9.60 -53.24
N ALA A 37 7.76 -9.11 -53.98
CA ALA A 37 8.36 -7.79 -53.76
C ALA A 37 7.29 -6.67 -53.72
N ASP A 38 6.34 -6.68 -54.66
CA ASP A 38 5.29 -5.66 -54.75
C ASP A 38 4.34 -5.70 -53.53
N GLU A 39 4.02 -6.90 -53.03
CA GLU A 39 3.19 -7.07 -51.82
C GLU A 39 3.92 -6.58 -50.57
N TYR A 40 5.22 -6.86 -50.44
CA TYR A 40 6.02 -6.32 -49.33
C TYR A 40 6.16 -4.79 -49.40
N LEU A 41 6.32 -4.23 -50.60
CA LEU A 41 6.39 -2.79 -50.79
C LEU A 41 5.06 -2.13 -50.39
N ALA A 42 3.93 -2.70 -50.78
CA ALA A 42 2.61 -2.22 -50.35
C ALA A 42 2.45 -2.32 -48.83
N ALA A 43 2.78 -3.46 -48.23
CA ALA A 43 2.68 -3.66 -46.78
C ALA A 43 3.59 -2.68 -46.00
N LEU A 44 4.81 -2.42 -46.48
CA LEU A 44 5.70 -1.44 -45.87
C LEU A 44 5.17 0.00 -46.02
N GLN A 45 4.48 0.33 -47.12
CA GLN A 45 3.87 1.64 -47.31
C GLN A 45 2.68 1.90 -46.37
N GLU A 46 1.99 0.86 -45.88
CA GLU A 46 0.92 1.04 -44.89
C GLU A 46 1.40 1.63 -43.57
N TYR A 47 2.70 1.50 -43.26
CA TYR A 47 3.31 2.10 -42.08
C TYR A 47 3.85 3.52 -42.34
N GLU A 48 3.62 4.10 -43.52
CA GLU A 48 3.90 5.52 -43.79
C GLU A 48 3.16 6.41 -42.79
N GLU A 49 3.89 7.34 -42.17
CA GLU A 49 3.35 8.26 -41.15
C GLU A 49 2.71 7.55 -39.93
N ALA A 50 3.05 6.28 -39.68
CA ALA A 50 2.58 5.57 -38.49
C ALA A 50 3.09 6.27 -37.21
N PRO A 51 2.22 6.64 -36.25
CA PRO A 51 2.63 7.41 -35.06
C PRO A 51 3.75 6.76 -34.23
N ALA A 52 3.80 5.43 -34.22
CA ALA A 52 4.85 4.67 -33.56
C ALA A 52 6.22 4.94 -34.19
N LEU A 53 6.30 4.95 -35.52
CA LEU A 53 7.53 5.16 -36.28
C LEU A 53 7.98 6.63 -36.25
N GLU A 54 7.04 7.57 -36.23
CA GLU A 54 7.35 8.99 -36.01
C GLU A 54 7.99 9.24 -34.64
N THR A 55 7.47 8.57 -33.61
CA THR A 55 7.99 8.69 -32.24
C THR A 55 9.36 8.00 -32.10
N TYR A 56 9.52 6.86 -32.75
CA TYR A 56 10.71 6.01 -32.74
C TYR A 56 11.29 5.89 -34.15
N SER A 57 11.98 6.94 -34.56
CA SER A 57 12.54 7.11 -35.92
C SER A 57 13.44 5.98 -36.39
N GLU A 58 14.00 5.17 -35.49
CA GLU A 58 14.80 4.01 -35.84
C GLU A 58 14.00 2.98 -36.66
N PHE A 59 12.71 2.79 -36.34
CA PHE A 59 11.81 1.93 -37.10
C PHE A 59 11.40 2.56 -38.44
N GLU A 60 11.27 3.89 -38.50
CA GLU A 60 11.03 4.64 -39.74
C GLU A 60 12.20 4.48 -40.73
N VAL A 61 13.43 4.61 -40.21
CA VAL A 61 14.66 4.41 -41.00
C VAL A 61 14.75 2.96 -41.47
N MET A 62 14.43 1.99 -40.59
CA MET A 62 14.38 0.57 -40.96
C MET A 62 13.39 0.32 -42.11
N ARG A 63 12.17 0.86 -42.02
CA ARG A 63 11.13 0.76 -43.07
C ARG A 63 11.61 1.35 -44.39
N SER A 64 12.17 2.55 -44.36
CA SER A 64 12.65 3.26 -45.56
C SER A 64 13.80 2.51 -46.26
N GLN A 65 14.72 1.93 -45.48
CA GLN A 65 15.80 1.08 -46.00
C GLN A 65 15.24 -0.22 -46.60
N ALA A 66 14.23 -0.83 -45.96
CA ALA A 66 13.59 -2.03 -46.47
C ALA A 66 12.87 -1.80 -47.81
N ILE A 67 12.14 -0.69 -47.96
CA ILE A 67 11.52 -0.29 -49.24
C ILE A 67 12.58 -0.16 -50.35
N THR A 68 13.70 0.49 -50.04
CA THR A 68 14.81 0.65 -50.99
C THR A 68 15.40 -0.71 -51.40
N ALA A 69 15.56 -1.63 -50.44
CA ALA A 69 16.12 -2.96 -50.71
C ALA A 69 15.20 -3.82 -51.58
N VAL A 70 13.88 -3.73 -51.40
CA VAL A 70 12.89 -4.46 -52.22
C VAL A 70 12.88 -3.97 -53.68
N GLN A 71 13.16 -2.68 -53.91
CA GLN A 71 13.16 -2.08 -55.25
C GLN A 71 14.43 -2.33 -56.07
N VAL A 72 15.51 -2.84 -55.44
CA VAL A 72 16.82 -2.94 -56.06
C VAL A 72 17.25 -4.41 -56.19
N GLY A 73 17.47 -4.86 -57.42
CA GLY A 73 18.00 -6.19 -57.71
C GLY A 73 16.95 -7.26 -57.92
N GLU A 74 17.38 -8.53 -57.86
CA GLU A 74 16.50 -9.69 -57.95
C GLU A 74 15.98 -10.06 -56.55
N PHE A 75 14.65 -10.23 -56.41
CA PHE A 75 14.03 -10.57 -55.14
C PHE A 75 14.14 -12.06 -54.85
N THR A 76 15.04 -12.44 -53.95
CA THR A 76 15.35 -13.83 -53.63
C THR A 76 14.47 -14.39 -52.50
N ALA A 77 14.57 -15.69 -52.25
CA ALA A 77 13.92 -16.32 -51.09
C ALA A 77 14.47 -15.77 -49.75
N THR A 78 15.76 -15.45 -49.68
CA THR A 78 16.37 -14.81 -48.50
C THR A 78 15.83 -13.40 -48.29
N ASP A 79 15.62 -12.64 -49.37
CA ASP A 79 14.98 -11.32 -49.27
C ASP A 79 13.56 -11.41 -48.72
N ARG A 80 12.80 -12.42 -49.17
CA ARG A 80 11.45 -12.69 -48.67
C ARG A 80 11.45 -12.96 -47.16
N GLU A 81 12.29 -13.86 -46.69
CA GLU A 81 12.38 -14.20 -45.26
C GLU A 81 12.77 -12.97 -44.42
N ARG A 82 13.72 -12.18 -44.92
CA ARG A 82 14.15 -10.93 -44.28
C ARG A 82 13.03 -9.89 -44.22
N MET A 83 12.30 -9.69 -45.31
CA MET A 83 11.19 -8.73 -45.36
C MET A 83 10.01 -9.17 -44.48
N ALA A 84 9.71 -10.46 -44.42
CA ALA A 84 8.73 -11.02 -43.48
C ALA A 84 9.09 -10.69 -42.03
N ALA A 85 10.35 -10.88 -41.65
CA ALA A 85 10.83 -10.58 -40.30
C ALA A 85 10.79 -9.07 -39.99
N ILE A 86 11.13 -8.21 -40.96
CA ILE A 86 11.05 -6.74 -40.80
C ILE A 86 9.59 -6.31 -40.62
N LEU A 87 8.68 -6.83 -41.44
CA LEU A 87 7.25 -6.50 -41.34
C LEU A 87 6.67 -6.91 -39.99
N ALA A 88 6.95 -8.14 -39.54
CA ALA A 88 6.55 -8.62 -38.22
C ALA A 88 7.13 -7.76 -37.07
N THR A 89 8.34 -7.23 -37.25
CA THR A 89 8.95 -6.30 -36.28
C THR A 89 8.17 -4.98 -36.21
N LEU A 90 7.82 -4.39 -37.36
CA LEU A 90 7.05 -3.14 -37.43
C LEU A 90 5.64 -3.31 -36.86
N GLU A 91 4.96 -4.41 -37.18
CA GLU A 91 3.63 -4.75 -36.70
C GLU A 91 3.63 -4.87 -35.17
N THR A 92 4.45 -5.77 -34.63
CA THR A 92 4.52 -6.00 -33.18
C THR A 92 4.96 -4.75 -32.41
N PHE A 93 5.85 -3.93 -32.97
CA PHE A 93 6.23 -2.67 -32.34
C PHE A 93 5.08 -1.65 -32.31
N THR A 94 4.32 -1.57 -33.40
CA THR A 94 3.15 -0.69 -33.50
C THR A 94 2.07 -1.11 -32.49
N ASP A 95 1.87 -2.40 -32.30
CA ASP A 95 0.99 -2.93 -31.24
C ASP A 95 1.47 -2.59 -29.84
N ALA A 96 2.78 -2.73 -29.58
CA ALA A 96 3.37 -2.34 -28.30
C ALA A 96 3.17 -0.84 -28.02
N TYR A 97 3.39 0.00 -29.04
CA TYR A 97 3.14 1.43 -28.95
C TYR A 97 1.67 1.75 -28.67
N ALA A 98 0.74 1.13 -29.41
CA ALA A 98 -0.69 1.33 -29.21
C ALA A 98 -1.14 0.94 -27.79
N ALA A 99 -0.64 -0.18 -27.26
CA ALA A 99 -0.90 -0.59 -25.88
C ALA A 99 -0.39 0.45 -24.85
N ALA A 100 0.78 1.04 -25.09
CA ALA A 100 1.31 2.10 -24.24
C ALA A 100 0.42 3.36 -24.26
N GLN A 101 -0.03 3.78 -25.45
CA GLN A 101 -0.88 4.96 -25.63
C GLN A 101 -2.26 4.78 -24.98
N ASN A 102 -2.79 3.57 -24.95
CA ASN A 102 -4.04 3.24 -24.27
C ASN A 102 -3.90 3.12 -22.74
N GLY A 103 -2.71 3.36 -22.20
CA GLY A 103 -2.42 3.33 -20.77
C GLY A 103 -2.05 1.95 -20.22
N SER A 104 -2.05 0.90 -21.04
CA SER A 104 -1.70 -0.47 -20.70
C SER A 104 -0.18 -0.70 -20.71
N VAL A 105 0.55 0.00 -19.84
CA VAL A 105 2.03 0.01 -19.84
C VAL A 105 2.65 -1.38 -19.55
N ALA A 106 2.05 -2.20 -18.69
CA ALA A 106 2.58 -3.56 -18.45
C ALA A 106 2.39 -4.48 -19.67
N GLU A 107 1.27 -4.31 -20.37
CA GLU A 107 0.98 -5.03 -21.61
C GLU A 107 1.91 -4.57 -22.73
N SER A 108 2.17 -3.26 -22.84
CA SER A 108 3.07 -2.70 -23.84
C SER A 108 4.49 -3.27 -23.73
N VAL A 109 5.01 -3.45 -22.52
CA VAL A 109 6.30 -4.13 -22.27
C VAL A 109 6.24 -5.60 -22.66
N THR A 110 5.12 -6.29 -22.42
CA THR A 110 4.94 -7.69 -22.82
C THR A 110 4.95 -7.85 -24.33
N ILE A 111 4.28 -6.96 -25.07
CA ILE A 111 4.27 -6.98 -26.54
C ILE A 111 5.65 -6.58 -27.09
N ALA A 112 6.33 -5.59 -26.48
CA ALA A 112 7.69 -5.22 -26.83
C ALA A 112 8.69 -6.40 -26.72
N ASN A 113 8.45 -7.35 -25.81
CA ASN A 113 9.26 -8.58 -25.73
C ASN A 113 9.11 -9.43 -27.00
N ARG A 114 7.93 -9.48 -27.61
CA ARG A 114 7.72 -10.14 -28.91
C ARG A 114 8.39 -9.38 -30.05
N THR A 115 8.44 -8.04 -29.98
CA THR A 115 9.23 -7.25 -30.93
C THR A 115 10.72 -7.60 -30.84
N ALA A 116 11.27 -7.83 -29.65
CA ALA A 116 12.65 -8.30 -29.50
C ALA A 116 12.88 -9.64 -30.21
N GLU A 117 11.97 -10.60 -30.06
CA GLU A 117 12.02 -11.89 -30.77
C GLU A 117 11.88 -11.73 -32.29
N ALA A 118 11.08 -10.77 -32.76
CA ALA A 118 10.99 -10.43 -34.18
C ALA A 118 12.29 -9.83 -34.72
N ILE A 119 12.96 -8.97 -33.94
CA ILE A 119 14.26 -8.39 -34.28
C ILE A 119 15.33 -9.49 -34.41
N ASP A 120 15.34 -10.47 -33.52
CA ASP A 120 16.29 -11.59 -33.60
C ASP A 120 16.08 -12.43 -34.86
N ARG A 121 14.83 -12.56 -35.34
CA ARG A 121 14.54 -13.18 -36.65
C ARG A 121 15.05 -12.35 -37.83
N VAL A 122 14.99 -11.02 -37.75
CA VAL A 122 15.60 -10.13 -38.75
C VAL A 122 17.12 -10.35 -38.80
N GLU A 123 17.77 -10.47 -37.64
CA GLU A 123 19.21 -10.74 -37.56
C GLU A 123 19.57 -12.10 -38.17
N ALA A 124 18.79 -13.14 -37.88
CA ALA A 124 18.97 -14.48 -38.44
C ALA A 124 18.77 -14.54 -39.98
N ALA A 125 17.93 -13.66 -40.53
CA ALA A 125 17.65 -13.56 -41.97
C ALA A 125 18.61 -12.60 -42.70
N ASP A 126 19.88 -12.53 -42.29
CA ASP A 126 20.90 -11.63 -42.86
C ASP A 126 20.51 -10.13 -42.84
N GLY A 127 19.68 -9.74 -41.86
CA GLY A 127 19.17 -8.38 -41.68
C GLY A 127 19.86 -7.57 -40.58
N GLY A 128 21.11 -7.89 -40.22
CA GLY A 128 21.78 -7.33 -39.03
C GLY A 128 21.77 -5.80 -38.89
N GLN A 129 21.84 -5.05 -40.00
CA GLN A 129 21.72 -3.58 -39.98
C GLN A 129 20.32 -3.12 -39.54
N TYR A 130 19.26 -3.76 -40.04
CA TYR A 130 17.87 -3.48 -39.66
C TYR A 130 17.63 -3.85 -38.20
N ALA A 131 18.11 -5.02 -37.79
CA ALA A 131 17.99 -5.49 -36.40
C ALA A 131 18.66 -4.53 -35.42
N THR A 132 19.84 -3.98 -35.77
CA THR A 132 20.55 -3.00 -34.94
C THR A 132 19.74 -1.72 -34.75
N LEU A 133 19.13 -1.19 -35.82
CA LEU A 133 18.28 0.00 -35.72
C LEU A 133 17.04 -0.27 -34.86
N ALA A 134 16.33 -1.36 -35.14
CA ALA A 134 15.13 -1.74 -34.40
C ALA A 134 15.45 -1.96 -32.91
N ARG A 135 16.59 -2.56 -32.58
CA ARG A 135 17.03 -2.78 -31.20
C ARG A 135 17.25 -1.44 -30.47
N LEU A 136 17.86 -0.46 -31.13
CA LEU A 136 18.02 0.88 -30.56
C LEU A 136 16.67 1.57 -30.26
N GLY A 137 15.73 1.48 -31.21
CA GLY A 137 14.37 2.02 -31.02
C GLY A 137 13.64 1.31 -29.87
N LEU A 138 13.73 -0.03 -29.82
CA LEU A 138 13.11 -0.85 -28.78
C LEU A 138 13.71 -0.60 -27.39
N GLU A 139 15.02 -0.42 -27.29
CA GLU A 139 15.68 -0.03 -26.04
C GLU A 139 15.14 1.30 -25.52
N ARG A 140 15.01 2.30 -26.41
CA ARG A 140 14.44 3.61 -26.04
C ARG A 140 12.98 3.47 -25.58
N PHE A 141 12.19 2.61 -26.23
CA PHE A 141 10.82 2.31 -25.81
C PHE A 141 10.79 1.71 -24.40
N TYR A 142 11.61 0.69 -24.13
CA TYR A 142 11.72 0.08 -22.81
C TYR A 142 12.11 1.08 -21.72
N ARG A 143 13.08 1.97 -21.99
CA ARG A 143 13.47 3.01 -21.02
C ARG A 143 12.28 3.89 -20.64
N GLN A 144 11.53 4.37 -21.63
CA GLN A 144 10.38 5.23 -21.39
C GLN A 144 9.24 4.52 -20.66
N GLN A 145 8.96 3.25 -21.00
CA GLN A 145 7.98 2.47 -20.26
C GLN A 145 8.45 2.18 -18.83
N GLY A 146 9.74 1.90 -18.64
CA GLY A 146 10.35 1.68 -17.32
C GLY A 146 10.21 2.89 -16.41
N ASP A 147 10.50 4.10 -16.91
CA ASP A 147 10.29 5.34 -16.16
C ASP A 147 8.80 5.56 -15.82
N THR A 148 7.90 5.27 -16.76
CA THR A 148 6.45 5.39 -16.54
C THR A 148 5.96 4.41 -15.47
N LEU A 149 6.43 3.16 -15.48
CA LEU A 149 6.11 2.15 -14.47
C LEU A 149 6.65 2.55 -13.10
N TYR A 150 7.86 3.09 -13.05
CA TYR A 150 8.45 3.58 -11.82
C TYR A 150 7.61 4.70 -11.19
N GLU A 151 7.18 5.69 -11.97
CA GLU A 151 6.31 6.77 -11.47
C GLU A 151 4.92 6.27 -11.03
N ARG A 152 4.36 5.28 -11.74
CA ARG A 152 3.13 4.59 -11.29
C ARG A 152 3.34 3.85 -9.96
N GLY A 153 4.49 3.22 -9.77
CA GLY A 153 4.87 2.61 -8.49
C GLY A 153 4.96 3.63 -7.36
N ARG A 154 5.57 4.80 -7.61
CA ARG A 154 5.69 5.88 -6.60
C ARG A 154 4.34 6.48 -6.20
N SER A 155 3.35 6.46 -7.11
CA SER A 155 2.00 6.96 -6.87
C SER A 155 1.01 5.89 -6.39
N ALA A 156 1.41 4.62 -6.32
CA ALA A 156 0.56 3.55 -5.84
C ALA A 156 0.37 3.64 -4.31
N GLU A 157 -0.88 3.72 -3.87
CA GLU A 157 -1.24 3.74 -2.43
C GLU A 157 -1.00 2.40 -1.75
N ASN A 158 -1.24 1.30 -2.48
CA ASN A 158 -1.04 -0.05 -1.98
C ASN A 158 0.40 -0.51 -2.23
N THR A 159 1.06 -1.00 -1.17
CA THR A 159 2.48 -1.41 -1.25
C THR A 159 2.70 -2.63 -2.15
N SER A 160 1.77 -3.59 -2.19
CA SER A 160 1.87 -4.73 -3.12
C SER A 160 1.74 -4.28 -4.59
N ALA A 161 0.90 -3.29 -4.87
CA ALA A 161 0.83 -2.70 -6.21
C ALA A 161 2.13 -1.95 -6.56
N LYS A 162 2.68 -1.18 -5.61
CA LYS A 162 3.98 -0.50 -5.74
C LYS A 162 5.11 -1.48 -6.10
N ILE A 163 5.22 -2.59 -5.36
CA ILE A 163 6.22 -3.66 -5.63
C ILE A 163 6.09 -4.17 -7.07
N ARG A 164 4.89 -4.57 -7.51
CA ARG A 164 4.67 -5.05 -8.88
C ARG A 164 5.07 -4.04 -9.97
N TYR A 165 4.80 -2.75 -9.74
CA TYR A 165 5.23 -1.70 -10.67
C TYR A 165 6.74 -1.53 -10.69
N PHE A 166 7.41 -1.61 -9.54
CA PHE A 166 8.87 -1.52 -9.45
C PHE A 166 9.56 -2.72 -10.09
N GLU A 167 9.03 -3.94 -9.90
CA GLU A 167 9.52 -5.14 -10.61
C GLU A 167 9.44 -4.95 -12.13
N ALA A 168 8.27 -4.57 -12.64
CA ALA A 168 8.07 -4.34 -14.07
C ALA A 168 8.95 -3.19 -14.60
N ALA A 169 9.10 -2.12 -13.83
CA ALA A 169 9.99 -1.00 -14.16
C ALA A 169 11.45 -1.46 -14.25
N ALA A 170 11.93 -2.26 -13.29
CA ALA A 170 13.27 -2.80 -13.29
C ALA A 170 13.53 -3.67 -14.54
N THR A 171 12.62 -4.60 -14.85
CA THR A 171 12.73 -5.43 -16.07
C THR A 171 12.77 -4.59 -17.34
N ALA A 172 11.91 -3.58 -17.45
CA ALA A 172 11.92 -2.69 -18.62
C ALA A 172 13.24 -1.89 -18.71
N LEU A 173 13.70 -1.30 -17.60
CA LEU A 173 14.95 -0.53 -17.59
C LEU A 173 16.18 -1.38 -17.88
N GLU A 174 16.21 -2.63 -17.41
CA GLU A 174 17.26 -3.61 -17.74
C GLU A 174 17.29 -3.88 -19.24
N ARG A 175 16.14 -4.21 -19.83
CA ARG A 175 16.00 -4.44 -21.29
C ARG A 175 16.30 -3.19 -22.11
N GLY A 176 16.02 -2.00 -21.56
CA GLY A 176 16.38 -0.73 -22.16
C GLY A 176 17.86 -0.38 -22.05
N GLY A 177 18.68 -1.17 -21.35
CA GLY A 177 20.09 -0.85 -21.12
C GLY A 177 20.32 0.35 -20.20
N ALA A 178 19.31 0.78 -19.44
CA ALA A 178 19.40 1.89 -18.49
C ALA A 178 19.97 1.42 -17.14
N THR A 179 21.22 0.98 -17.13
CA THR A 179 21.88 0.30 -16.00
C THR A 179 21.85 1.08 -14.69
N THR A 180 22.05 2.40 -14.73
CA THR A 180 21.99 3.28 -13.55
C THR A 180 20.59 3.34 -12.96
N GLN A 181 19.58 3.57 -13.81
CA GLN A 181 18.17 3.64 -13.40
C GLN A 181 17.69 2.28 -12.89
N PHE A 182 18.01 1.20 -13.61
CA PHE A 182 17.76 -0.18 -13.19
C PHE A 182 18.30 -0.43 -11.79
N SER A 183 19.59 -0.14 -11.54
CA SER A 183 20.22 -0.37 -10.23
C SER A 183 19.51 0.40 -9.11
N ARG A 184 19.09 1.65 -9.38
CA ARG A 184 18.34 2.48 -8.42
C ARG A 184 16.96 1.89 -8.12
N VAL A 185 16.20 1.53 -9.16
CA VAL A 185 14.86 0.96 -9.01
C VAL A 185 14.93 -0.39 -8.29
N SER A 186 15.88 -1.25 -8.65
CA SER A 186 16.10 -2.54 -7.99
C SER A 186 16.46 -2.40 -6.51
N ALA A 187 17.29 -1.41 -6.14
CA ALA A 187 17.59 -1.14 -4.73
C ALA A 187 16.36 -0.67 -3.95
N GLU A 188 15.54 0.21 -4.53
CA GLU A 188 14.29 0.68 -3.91
C GLU A 188 13.24 -0.43 -3.81
N LEU A 189 13.17 -1.32 -4.82
CA LEU A 189 12.36 -2.52 -4.80
C LEU A 189 12.76 -3.43 -3.64
N SER A 190 14.04 -3.84 -3.56
CA SER A 190 14.51 -4.70 -2.47
C SER A 190 14.24 -4.12 -1.09
N GLN A 191 14.42 -2.80 -0.93
CA GLN A 191 14.12 -2.13 0.33
C GLN A 191 12.62 -2.16 0.65
N THR A 192 11.77 -1.92 -0.35
CA THR A 192 10.32 -1.90 -0.20
C THR A 192 9.80 -3.29 0.16
N GLU A 193 10.29 -4.33 -0.51
CA GLU A 193 9.96 -5.73 -0.22
C GLU A 193 10.40 -6.13 1.19
N ALA A 194 11.65 -5.85 1.56
CA ALA A 194 12.17 -6.17 2.89
C ALA A 194 11.35 -5.48 4.00
N THR A 195 10.99 -4.22 3.80
CA THR A 195 10.14 -3.47 4.75
C THR A 195 8.74 -4.08 4.81
N PHE A 196 8.13 -4.37 3.68
CA PHE A 196 6.78 -4.92 3.62
C PHE A 196 6.68 -6.31 4.26
N GLU A 197 7.66 -7.18 4.03
CA GLU A 197 7.70 -8.50 4.65
C GLU A 197 7.97 -8.44 6.16
N ALA A 198 8.84 -7.53 6.61
CA ALA A 198 9.03 -7.28 8.04
C ALA A 198 7.75 -6.76 8.70
N ASP A 199 7.08 -5.79 8.09
CA ASP A 199 5.83 -5.21 8.59
C ASP A 199 4.70 -6.24 8.58
N LYS A 200 4.62 -7.17 7.61
CA LYS A 200 3.68 -8.30 7.65
C LYS A 200 3.93 -9.22 8.85
N ALA A 201 5.18 -9.59 9.10
CA ALA A 201 5.52 -10.44 10.24
C ALA A 201 5.20 -9.74 11.59
N GLU A 202 5.42 -8.43 11.66
CA GLU A 202 5.05 -7.61 12.82
C GLU A 202 3.53 -7.52 12.98
N LEU A 203 2.78 -7.33 11.88
CA LEU A 203 1.31 -7.36 11.88
C LEU A 203 0.75 -8.68 12.40
N GLU A 204 1.27 -9.81 11.91
CA GLU A 204 0.87 -11.14 12.37
C GLU A 204 1.12 -11.31 13.87
N THR A 205 2.30 -10.88 14.35
CA THR A 205 2.67 -10.92 15.77
C THR A 205 1.73 -10.05 16.61
N ALA A 206 1.46 -8.83 16.16
CA ALA A 206 0.61 -7.87 16.85
C ALA A 206 -0.85 -8.36 16.94
N VAL A 207 -1.40 -8.85 15.82
CA VAL A 207 -2.75 -9.44 15.76
C VAL A 207 -2.83 -10.68 16.66
N SER A 208 -1.79 -11.51 16.68
CA SER A 208 -1.73 -12.70 17.54
C SER A 208 -1.73 -12.33 19.02
N LEU A 209 -0.93 -11.33 19.43
CA LEU A 209 -0.86 -10.86 20.82
C LEU A 209 -2.22 -10.32 21.29
N ALA A 210 -2.83 -9.43 20.52
CA ALA A 210 -4.12 -8.85 20.86
C ALA A 210 -5.26 -9.88 20.83
N SER A 211 -5.22 -10.85 19.90
CA SER A 211 -6.19 -11.95 19.86
C SER A 211 -6.05 -12.90 21.05
N SER A 212 -4.82 -13.18 21.47
CA SER A 212 -4.54 -14.03 22.65
C SER A 212 -5.03 -13.35 23.92
N PHE A 213 -4.74 -12.06 24.08
CA PHE A 213 -5.29 -11.27 25.18
C PHE A 213 -6.83 -11.29 25.17
N ARG A 214 -7.47 -11.15 24.00
CA ARG A 214 -8.92 -11.23 23.88
C ARG A 214 -9.48 -12.58 24.34
N ALA A 215 -8.83 -13.67 23.98
CA ALA A 215 -9.22 -15.01 24.41
C ALA A 215 -9.05 -15.20 25.92
N ASP A 216 -7.94 -14.72 26.49
CA ASP A 216 -7.63 -14.84 27.92
C ASP A 216 -8.54 -13.97 28.81
N CYS A 217 -8.90 -12.77 28.34
CA CYS A 217 -9.80 -11.86 29.06
C CYS A 217 -11.26 -12.32 28.99
N GLY A 218 -11.71 -12.80 27.83
CA GLY A 218 -13.09 -13.23 27.59
C GLY A 218 -14.15 -12.22 28.05
N GLU A 219 -15.24 -12.72 28.63
CA GLU A 219 -16.33 -11.90 29.17
C GLU A 219 -15.94 -11.12 30.43
N SER A 220 -14.88 -11.56 31.13
CA SER A 220 -14.41 -10.89 32.34
C SER A 220 -13.95 -9.46 32.08
N CYS A 221 -13.57 -9.11 30.85
CA CYS A 221 -13.12 -7.77 30.49
C CYS A 221 -14.18 -6.96 29.72
N ALA A 222 -15.41 -7.46 29.63
CA ALA A 222 -16.49 -6.77 28.92
C ALA A 222 -17.00 -5.53 29.67
N SER A 223 -16.82 -5.47 31.00
CA SER A 223 -17.21 -4.32 31.82
C SER A 223 -16.36 -4.22 33.08
N PRO A 224 -16.27 -3.02 33.71
CA PRO A 224 -15.55 -2.87 34.97
C PRO A 224 -16.05 -3.80 36.08
N VAL A 225 -17.37 -4.03 36.14
CA VAL A 225 -17.96 -4.93 37.15
C VAL A 225 -17.55 -6.38 36.88
N ALA A 226 -17.67 -6.84 35.64
CA ALA A 226 -17.22 -8.18 35.26
C ALA A 226 -15.73 -8.41 35.55
N ALA A 227 -14.91 -7.37 35.34
CA ALA A 227 -13.47 -7.44 35.61
C ALA A 227 -13.18 -7.57 37.11
N MET A 228 -13.87 -6.80 37.95
CA MET A 228 -13.72 -6.92 39.40
C MET A 228 -14.19 -8.28 39.92
N THR A 229 -15.34 -8.79 39.44
CA THR A 229 -15.92 -10.04 39.96
C THR A 229 -15.26 -11.29 39.38
N GLY A 230 -14.85 -11.25 38.11
CA GLY A 230 -14.26 -12.38 37.39
C GLY A 230 -12.75 -12.52 37.63
N LEU A 231 -12.02 -11.40 37.73
CA LEU A 231 -10.55 -11.41 37.86
C LEU A 231 -10.09 -11.13 39.30
N GLY A 232 -10.87 -10.40 40.09
CA GLY A 232 -10.50 -10.01 41.46
C GLY A 232 -9.12 -9.31 41.50
N PRO A 233 -8.19 -9.75 42.36
CA PRO A 233 -6.84 -9.17 42.42
C PRO A 233 -6.01 -9.32 41.14
N ALA A 234 -6.32 -10.28 40.26
CA ALA A 234 -5.60 -10.48 39.01
C ALA A 234 -5.83 -9.34 38.00
N VAL A 235 -6.78 -8.43 38.26
CA VAL A 235 -7.11 -7.29 37.38
C VAL A 235 -5.88 -6.43 37.06
N PHE A 236 -4.92 -6.29 38.00
CA PHE A 236 -3.72 -5.50 37.79
C PHE A 236 -2.77 -6.14 36.77
N GLY A 237 -2.67 -7.47 36.78
CA GLY A 237 -1.91 -8.23 35.78
C GLY A 237 -2.55 -8.15 34.40
N HIS A 238 -3.86 -8.34 34.33
CA HIS A 238 -4.62 -8.18 33.08
C HIS A 238 -4.59 -6.75 32.54
N TYR A 239 -4.57 -5.72 33.40
CA TYR A 239 -4.40 -4.35 32.94
C TYR A 239 -3.05 -4.13 32.25
N ARG A 240 -1.96 -4.74 32.74
CA ARG A 240 -0.65 -4.66 32.05
C ARG A 240 -0.72 -5.34 30.68
N GLN A 241 -1.30 -6.52 30.61
CA GLN A 241 -1.52 -7.24 29.34
C GLN A 241 -2.40 -6.45 28.38
N ALA A 242 -3.43 -5.77 28.87
CA ALA A 242 -4.30 -4.91 28.07
C ALA A 242 -3.53 -3.75 27.44
N ARG A 243 -2.57 -3.15 28.16
CA ARG A 243 -1.70 -2.10 27.58
C ARG A 243 -0.81 -2.63 26.47
N GLU A 244 -0.22 -3.82 26.66
CA GLU A 244 0.62 -4.48 25.66
C GLU A 244 -0.21 -4.83 24.41
N ALA A 245 -1.40 -5.39 24.59
CA ALA A 245 -2.34 -5.71 23.52
C ALA A 245 -2.87 -4.46 22.79
N ASN A 246 -3.11 -3.36 23.51
CA ASN A 246 -3.55 -2.10 22.91
C ASN A 246 -2.46 -1.51 22.03
N ALA A 247 -1.23 -1.45 22.53
CA ALA A 247 -0.08 -0.99 21.74
C ALA A 247 0.13 -1.87 20.49
N ALA A 248 -0.03 -3.19 20.62
CA ALA A 248 0.01 -4.09 19.46
C ALA A 248 -1.13 -3.82 18.47
N SER A 249 -2.35 -3.57 18.93
CA SER A 249 -3.48 -3.23 18.05
C SER A 249 -3.27 -1.90 17.32
N ASP A 250 -2.65 -0.92 17.98
CA ASP A 250 -2.25 0.35 17.37
C ASP A 250 -1.18 0.14 16.29
N THR A 251 -0.15 -0.67 16.57
CA THR A 251 0.87 -1.07 15.58
C THR A 251 0.23 -1.77 14.38
N ALA A 252 -0.64 -2.75 14.62
CA ALA A 252 -1.35 -3.46 13.55
C ALA A 252 -2.15 -2.50 12.66
N SER A 253 -2.87 -1.54 13.26
CA SER A 253 -3.64 -0.54 12.54
C SER A 253 -2.73 0.36 11.68
N GLN A 254 -1.62 0.84 12.25
CA GLN A 254 -0.64 1.64 11.52
C GLN A 254 -0.02 0.91 10.34
N ILE A 255 0.26 -0.40 10.47
CA ILE A 255 0.81 -1.21 9.39
C ILE A 255 -0.22 -1.42 8.27
N VAL A 256 -1.46 -1.74 8.63
CA VAL A 256 -2.57 -1.88 7.67
C VAL A 256 -2.77 -0.58 6.89
N ASP A 257 -2.81 0.55 7.58
CA ASP A 257 -2.98 1.87 6.96
C ASP A 257 -1.80 2.22 6.06
N ARG A 258 -0.57 2.03 6.53
CA ARG A 258 0.67 2.32 5.78
C ARG A 258 0.74 1.57 4.46
N HIS A 259 0.31 0.31 4.45
CA HIS A 259 0.40 -0.54 3.27
C HIS A 259 -0.90 -0.66 2.47
N SER A 260 -2.00 -0.07 2.96
CA SER A 260 -3.36 -0.20 2.43
C SER A 260 -3.79 -1.67 2.27
N ILE A 261 -3.64 -2.47 3.34
CA ILE A 261 -3.99 -3.90 3.36
C ILE A 261 -5.50 -4.04 3.66
N SER A 262 -6.32 -4.10 2.62
CA SER A 262 -7.80 -4.13 2.77
C SER A 262 -8.34 -5.42 3.38
N GLN A 263 -7.68 -6.56 3.18
CA GLN A 263 -8.19 -7.87 3.63
C GLN A 263 -8.27 -7.99 5.15
N ASP A 264 -7.37 -7.33 5.88
CA ASP A 264 -7.28 -7.43 7.35
C ASP A 264 -7.79 -6.17 8.07
N ALA A 265 -8.15 -5.11 7.34
CA ALA A 265 -8.53 -3.83 7.92
C ALA A 265 -9.71 -3.93 8.91
N ASP A 266 -10.79 -4.61 8.52
CA ASP A 266 -11.96 -4.77 9.40
C ASP A 266 -11.63 -5.59 10.65
N ARG A 267 -10.81 -6.63 10.50
CA ARG A 267 -10.40 -7.50 11.62
C ARG A 267 -9.54 -6.73 12.61
N VAL A 268 -8.56 -5.97 12.11
CA VAL A 268 -7.66 -5.16 12.94
C VAL A 268 -8.41 -4.03 13.62
N ALA A 269 -9.33 -3.36 12.92
CA ALA A 269 -10.19 -2.32 13.49
C ALA A 269 -11.06 -2.84 14.65
N GLN A 270 -11.73 -3.98 14.46
CA GLN A 270 -12.50 -4.63 15.52
C GLN A 270 -11.65 -5.04 16.72
N LEU A 271 -10.42 -5.51 16.46
CA LEU A 271 -9.50 -5.90 17.53
C LEU A 271 -8.99 -4.69 18.32
N SER A 272 -8.71 -3.59 17.63
CA SER A 272 -8.33 -2.31 18.24
C SER A 272 -9.45 -1.75 19.10
N GLU A 273 -10.68 -1.69 18.58
CA GLU A 273 -11.86 -1.21 19.33
C GLU A 273 -12.10 -2.04 20.59
N TRP A 274 -12.07 -3.37 20.45
CA TRP A 274 -12.27 -4.28 21.57
C TRP A 274 -11.18 -4.14 22.63
N THR A 275 -9.91 -4.06 22.22
CA THR A 275 -8.78 -3.97 23.15
C THR A 275 -8.78 -2.64 23.90
N ASN A 276 -9.13 -1.54 23.24
CA ASN A 276 -9.31 -0.24 23.88
C ASN A 276 -10.44 -0.27 24.92
N GLN A 277 -11.58 -0.87 24.59
CA GLN A 277 -12.70 -1.04 25.52
C GLN A 277 -12.30 -1.91 26.73
N ALA A 278 -11.61 -3.03 26.50
CA ALA A 278 -11.12 -3.91 27.55
C ALA A 278 -10.13 -3.16 28.47
N MET A 279 -9.21 -2.39 27.90
CA MET A 279 -8.26 -1.56 28.65
C MET A 279 -8.99 -0.55 29.55
N LEU A 280 -9.96 0.19 29.02
CA LEU A 280 -10.76 1.14 29.81
C LEU A 280 -11.51 0.44 30.94
N SER A 281 -12.08 -0.73 30.68
CA SER A 281 -12.79 -1.51 31.71
C SER A 281 -11.87 -1.92 32.86
N LEU A 282 -10.65 -2.36 32.55
CA LEU A 282 -9.65 -2.82 33.50
C LEU A 282 -9.05 -1.66 34.31
N VAL A 283 -8.86 -0.47 33.70
CA VAL A 283 -8.45 0.75 34.42
C VAL A 283 -9.48 1.13 35.46
N ILE A 284 -10.77 1.14 35.09
CA ILE A 284 -11.84 1.51 36.02
C ILE A 284 -11.93 0.45 37.13
N ALA A 285 -11.91 -0.83 36.79
CA ALA A 285 -11.96 -1.92 37.76
C ALA A 285 -10.79 -1.89 38.76
N SER A 286 -9.56 -1.70 38.26
CA SER A 286 -8.36 -1.59 39.11
C SER A 286 -8.42 -0.37 40.04
N THR A 287 -8.91 0.77 39.53
CA THR A 287 -9.11 1.99 40.34
C THR A 287 -10.14 1.75 41.45
N LEU A 288 -11.29 1.15 41.14
CA LEU A 288 -12.34 0.83 42.11
C LEU A 288 -11.86 -0.17 43.18
N LEU A 289 -11.10 -1.19 42.79
CA LEU A 289 -10.50 -2.13 43.74
C LEU A 289 -9.50 -1.43 44.67
N LEU A 290 -8.65 -0.53 44.16
CA LEU A 290 -7.74 0.26 44.99
C LEU A 290 -8.49 1.12 46.01
N PHE A 291 -9.56 1.80 45.58
CA PHE A 291 -10.41 2.57 46.51
C PHE A 291 -11.07 1.68 47.56
N GLY A 292 -11.56 0.50 47.16
CA GLY A 292 -12.14 -0.49 48.07
C GLY A 292 -11.14 -0.95 49.13
N TYR A 293 -9.90 -1.30 48.72
CA TYR A 293 -8.83 -1.67 49.65
C TYR A 293 -8.42 -0.52 50.57
N ALA A 294 -8.28 0.70 50.04
CA ALA A 294 -7.96 1.87 50.85
C ALA A 294 -9.04 2.13 51.92
N LEU A 295 -10.32 1.99 51.55
CA LEU A 295 -11.44 2.16 52.48
C LEU A 295 -11.45 1.07 53.57
N LEU A 296 -11.14 -0.18 53.22
CA LEU A 296 -10.97 -1.25 54.21
C LEU A 296 -9.82 -0.97 55.16
N ILE A 297 -8.67 -0.48 54.66
CA ILE A 297 -7.53 -0.10 55.50
C ILE A 297 -7.93 1.03 56.45
N VAL A 298 -8.62 2.07 55.95
CA VAL A 298 -9.11 3.17 56.80
C VAL A 298 -10.07 2.65 57.87
N LEU A 299 -11.02 1.78 57.51
CA LEU A 299 -11.95 1.18 58.47
C LEU A 299 -11.24 0.34 59.56
N LEU A 300 -10.13 -0.31 59.24
CA LEU A 300 -9.34 -1.10 60.20
C LEU A 300 -8.41 -0.24 61.05
N VAL A 301 -7.75 0.76 60.45
CA VAL A 301 -6.73 1.59 61.12
C VAL A 301 -7.35 2.74 61.92
N ALA A 302 -8.41 3.37 61.41
CA ALA A 302 -9.08 4.49 62.09
C ALA A 302 -9.48 4.18 63.56
N PRO A 303 -10.11 3.03 63.90
CA PRO A 303 -10.45 2.73 65.29
C PRO A 303 -9.21 2.54 66.17
N VAL A 304 -8.14 1.95 65.65
CA VAL A 304 -6.87 1.79 66.37
C VAL A 304 -6.21 3.15 66.60
N ALA A 305 -6.16 4.00 65.57
CA ALA A 305 -5.63 5.35 65.66
C ALA A 305 -6.44 6.22 66.64
N ALA A 306 -7.77 6.13 66.59
CA ALA A 306 -8.64 6.80 67.56
C ALA A 306 -8.35 6.33 68.99
N ARG A 307 -8.10 5.04 69.20
CA ARG A 307 -7.76 4.52 70.53
C ARG A 307 -6.39 5.01 71.01
N ILE A 308 -5.39 5.04 70.14
CA ILE A 308 -4.06 5.59 70.45
C ILE A 308 -4.17 7.08 70.80
N ALA A 309 -4.95 7.86 70.04
CA ALA A 309 -5.19 9.27 70.33
C ALA A 309 -5.85 9.50 71.69
N THR A 310 -6.84 8.66 72.07
CA THR A 310 -7.42 8.74 73.43
C THR A 310 -6.39 8.46 74.52
N TRP A 311 -5.49 7.50 74.31
CA TRP A 311 -4.44 7.18 75.28
C TRP A 311 -3.38 8.27 75.39
N SER A 312 -3.04 8.94 74.28
CA SER A 312 -2.11 10.08 74.32
C SER A 312 -2.72 11.28 75.05
N GLU A 313 -4.00 11.58 74.82
CA GLU A 313 -4.70 12.64 75.56
C GLU A 313 -4.78 12.32 77.06
N ASP A 314 -5.03 11.06 77.43
CA ASP A 314 -5.08 10.64 78.84
C ASP A 314 -3.70 10.72 79.51
N LEU A 315 -2.62 10.38 78.80
CA LEU A 315 -1.24 10.57 79.27
C LEU A 315 -0.89 12.05 79.47
N GLU A 316 -1.31 12.92 78.55
CA GLU A 316 -1.07 14.36 78.64
C GLU A 316 -1.84 14.98 79.79
N ARG A 317 -3.12 14.58 80.00
CA ARG A 317 -3.90 14.99 81.18
C ARG A 317 -3.30 14.47 82.49
N ALA A 318 -2.71 13.27 82.50
CA ALA A 318 -2.03 12.72 83.67
C ALA A 318 -0.71 13.45 84.01
N GLN A 319 -0.05 14.06 83.03
CA GLN A 319 1.11 14.94 83.27
C GLN A 319 0.69 16.34 83.76
N VAL A 320 -0.55 16.78 83.47
CA VAL A 320 -1.03 18.14 83.74
C VAL A 320 -1.88 18.26 85.02
N GLY A 321 -2.27 17.17 85.71
CA GLY A 321 -2.93 17.23 87.03
C GLY A 321 -2.27 16.30 88.05
N ARG A 322 -1.93 16.68 89.30
CA ARG A 322 -2.27 17.85 90.12
C ARG A 322 -1.25 17.91 91.27
N ILE A 323 -0.42 18.96 91.34
CA ILE A 323 0.28 19.32 92.58
C ILE A 323 -0.81 19.77 93.56
N VAL A 324 -1.10 18.95 94.58
CA VAL A 324 -1.94 19.35 95.71
C VAL A 324 -1.08 20.30 96.57
N PRO A 325 -1.47 21.57 96.82
CA PRO A 325 -0.84 22.33 97.88
C PRO A 325 -1.23 21.66 99.20
N ALA A 326 -0.25 21.30 100.01
CA ALA A 326 -0.51 20.81 101.37
C ALA A 326 -1.34 21.88 102.12
N ASP A 327 -2.55 21.53 102.53
CA ASP A 327 -3.27 22.28 103.55
C ASP A 327 -2.36 22.37 104.78
N SER A 328 -2.09 23.60 105.23
CA SER A 328 -1.43 23.85 106.49
C SER A 328 -2.30 23.31 107.62
N VAL A 329 -1.81 22.27 108.30
CA VAL A 329 -2.38 21.82 109.57
C VAL A 329 -2.06 22.90 110.61
N GLU A 330 -3.07 23.69 111.00
CA GLU A 330 -3.03 24.42 112.26
C GLU A 330 -3.00 23.41 113.41
N VAL A 331 -1.86 23.31 114.08
CA VAL A 331 -1.75 22.62 115.37
C VAL A 331 -2.06 23.66 116.45
N GLY A 332 -3.24 23.53 117.04
CA GLY A 332 -3.68 24.35 118.17
C GLY A 332 -2.80 24.18 119.40
N GLU A 333 -2.61 25.29 120.11
CA GLU A 333 -1.86 25.48 121.35
C GLU A 333 -2.33 24.59 122.52
N SER A 334 -1.38 24.31 123.41
CA SER A 334 -1.61 24.08 124.84
C SER A 334 -0.67 24.98 125.65
#